data_AF-A0AAN8IIT4-F1
#
_entry.id   AF-A0AAN8IIT4-F1
#
_cell.length_a   1.000
_cell.length_b   1.000
_cell.length_c   1.000
_cell.angle_alpha   90.00
_cell.angle_beta   90.00
_cell.angle_gamma   90.00
#
_symmetry.space_group_name_H-M   'P 1'
#
loop_
_entity.id
_entity.type
_entity.pdbx_description
1 polymer ?
#
loop_
_entity_poly.entity_id
_entity_poly.type
_entity_poly.pdbx_seq_one_letter_code
_entity_poly.pdbx_strand_id
1 'polypeptide(L)'
;MAYPSISVTKPNKKITSRLTWCHNSLLPIVMRHCLAASHFTVVDESLFYIGYWGRHLKSSQYRALKPYQKVNHYPGAFHIGRKDRLWMHIEKQQRRFDA
;
A
#
# COMPACT_ATOMS: atom_id res chain seq x y z
N MET A 1 11.38 26.70 4.69
CA MET A 1 11.65 25.82 5.85
C MET A 1 12.10 24.46 5.32
N ALA A 2 13.35 24.07 5.54
CA ALA A 2 13.82 22.73 5.18
C ALA A 2 13.45 21.77 6.30
N TYR A 3 12.63 20.75 6.00
CA TYR A 3 12.39 19.67 6.95
C TYR A 3 13.71 18.93 7.18
N PRO A 4 14.08 18.63 8.44
CA PRO A 4 15.28 17.84 8.71
C PRO A 4 15.16 16.51 7.98
N SER A 5 16.16 16.19 7.16
CA SER A 5 16.22 14.90 6.49
C SER A 5 16.42 13.81 7.55
N ILE A 6 15.35 13.10 7.90
CA ILE A 6 15.44 11.93 8.76
C ILE A 6 16.27 10.89 7.98
N SER A 7 17.52 10.71 8.39
CA SER A 7 18.39 9.68 7.83
C SER A 7 18.04 8.37 8.52
N VAL A 8 17.38 7.45 7.79
CA VAL A 8 17.14 6.11 8.29
C VAL A 8 18.47 5.35 8.26
N THR A 9 18.92 4.82 9.40
CA THR A 9 20.14 4.02 9.46
C THR A 9 20.02 2.80 8.54
N LYS A 10 21.04 2.59 7.70
CA LYS A 10 21.06 1.48 6.74
C LYS A 10 21.08 0.13 7.46
N PRO A 11 20.11 -0.76 7.21
CA PRO A 11 20.14 -2.12 7.77
C PRO A 11 21.27 -2.97 7.18
N ASN A 12 21.57 -4.08 7.84
CA ASN A 12 22.55 -5.04 7.33
C ASN A 12 22.15 -5.62 5.96
N LYS A 13 23.11 -6.23 5.26
CA LYS A 13 22.90 -6.77 3.90
C LYS A 13 21.78 -7.82 3.81
N LYS A 14 21.58 -8.63 4.87
CA LYS A 14 20.53 -9.67 4.91
C LYS A 14 19.12 -9.07 4.89
N ILE A 15 18.94 -7.92 5.52
CA ILE A 15 17.66 -7.19 5.51
C ILE A 15 17.53 -6.43 4.19
N THR A 16 18.53 -5.63 3.83
CA THR A 16 18.48 -4.74 2.65
C THR A 16 18.28 -5.51 1.34
N SER A 17 18.78 -6.75 1.22
CA SER A 17 18.53 -7.60 0.05
C SER A 17 17.08 -8.04 -0.13
N ARG A 18 16.25 -7.91 0.91
CA ARG A 18 14.82 -8.22 0.89
C ARG A 18 13.93 -6.97 0.89
N LEU A 19 14.50 -5.77 1.03
CA LEU A 19 13.77 -4.51 0.96
C LEU A 19 13.55 -4.12 -0.50
N THR A 20 12.66 -4.84 -1.18
CA THR A 20 12.34 -4.61 -2.59
C THR A 20 10.89 -4.19 -2.78
N TRP A 21 10.66 -3.24 -3.68
CA TRP A 21 9.34 -2.67 -3.96
C TRP A 21 9.01 -2.78 -5.44
N CYS A 22 7.80 -3.23 -5.76
CA CYS A 22 7.35 -3.43 -7.14
C CYS A 22 7.23 -2.10 -7.90
N HIS A 23 7.86 -2.03 -9.07
CA HIS A 23 7.73 -0.93 -10.02
C HIS A 23 6.39 -1.00 -10.75
N ASN A 24 5.73 0.16 -10.93
CA ASN A 24 4.63 0.33 -11.85
C ASN A 24 4.45 1.82 -12.19
N SER A 25 3.62 2.11 -13.20
CA SER A 25 3.38 3.48 -13.69
C SER A 25 2.67 4.41 -12.70
N LEU A 26 2.02 3.86 -11.66
CA LEU A 26 1.31 4.64 -10.65
C LEU A 26 2.15 4.93 -9.41
N LEU A 27 3.41 4.46 -9.34
CA LEU A 27 4.29 4.70 -8.21
C LEU A 27 4.69 6.20 -8.16
N PRO A 28 4.18 6.98 -7.19
CA PRO A 28 4.40 8.42 -7.17
C PRO A 28 5.85 8.80 -6.88
N ILE A 29 6.28 9.98 -7.31
CA ILE A 29 7.65 10.50 -7.07
C ILE A 29 7.97 10.51 -5.57
N VAL A 30 7.03 10.98 -4.74
CA VAL A 30 7.19 11.01 -3.28
C VAL A 30 7.44 9.61 -2.71
N MET A 31 6.74 8.58 -3.20
CA MET A 31 6.97 7.20 -2.76
C MET A 31 8.34 6.71 -3.18
N ARG A 32 8.82 7.03 -4.39
CA ARG A 32 10.18 6.67 -4.82
C ARG A 32 11.25 7.28 -3.91
N HIS A 33 11.07 8.55 -3.53
CA HIS A 33 11.97 9.22 -2.59
C HIS A 33 11.92 8.58 -1.20
N CYS A 34 10.73 8.28 -0.68
CA CYS A 34 10.56 7.61 0.62
C CYS A 34 11.20 6.21 0.63
N LEU A 35 11.04 5.44 -0.45
CA LEU A 35 11.63 4.12 -0.61
C LEU A 35 13.16 4.19 -0.61
N ALA A 36 13.73 5.10 -1.41
CA ALA A 36 15.19 5.31 -1.47
C ALA A 36 15.76 5.75 -0.11
N ALA A 37 15.10 6.70 0.56
CA ALA A 37 15.48 7.16 1.90
C ALA A 37 15.41 6.03 2.96
N SER A 38 14.60 5.00 2.71
CA SER A 38 14.43 3.83 3.59
C SER A 38 15.21 2.60 3.12
N HIS A 39 16.15 2.75 2.19
CA HIS A 39 17.01 1.67 1.64
C HIS A 39 16.26 0.58 0.87
N PHE A 40 15.11 0.90 0.28
CA PHE A 40 14.42 -0.01 -0.63
C PHE A 40 14.94 0.10 -2.07
N THR A 41 14.96 -1.04 -2.76
CA THR A 41 15.23 -1.12 -4.20
C THR A 41 13.92 -1.30 -4.95
N VAL A 42 13.68 -0.47 -5.96
CA VAL A 42 12.54 -0.66 -6.88
C VAL A 42 12.91 -1.71 -7.92
N VAL A 43 12.05 -2.71 -8.09
CA VAL A 43 12.29 -3.89 -8.95
C VAL A 43 11.08 -4.16 -9.84
N ASP A 44 11.30 -4.89 -10.95
CA ASP A 44 10.22 -5.36 -11.81
C ASP A 44 9.26 -6.32 -11.09
N GLU A 45 8.00 -6.40 -11.55
CA GLU A 45 6.96 -7.25 -10.95
C GLU A 45 7.31 -8.75 -11.00
N SER A 46 8.13 -9.18 -11.97
CA SER A 46 8.60 -10.56 -12.08
C SER A 46 9.61 -10.95 -11.00
N LEU A 47 10.19 -9.99 -10.28
CA LEU A 47 11.19 -10.22 -9.24
C LEU A 47 10.55 -10.31 -7.85
N PHE A 48 11.34 -10.73 -6.87
CA PHE A 48 10.91 -10.72 -5.47
C PHE A 48 10.67 -9.29 -4.99
N TYR A 49 9.45 -8.99 -4.52
CA TYR A 49 9.09 -7.74 -3.87
C TYR A 49 8.23 -7.97 -2.62
N ILE A 50 8.38 -7.07 -1.64
CA ILE A 50 7.60 -7.08 -0.40
C ILE A 50 6.55 -5.97 -0.35
N GLY A 51 6.60 -5.01 -1.27
CA GLY A 51 5.66 -3.90 -1.31
C GLY A 51 5.18 -3.56 -2.70
N TYR A 52 3.93 -3.13 -2.80
CA TYR A 52 3.27 -2.66 -4.01
C TYR A 52 2.45 -1.41 -3.70
N TRP A 53 2.57 -0.40 -4.56
CA TRP A 53 1.72 0.78 -4.55
C TRP A 53 1.10 0.96 -5.93
N GLY A 54 -0.21 0.80 -6.06
CA GLY A 54 -0.84 0.87 -7.37
C GLY A 54 -2.35 0.85 -7.30
N ARG A 55 -3.00 0.18 -8.25
CA ARG A 55 -4.47 0.12 -8.33
C ARG A 55 -5.05 -0.78 -7.24
N HIS A 56 -6.35 -0.63 -7.02
CA HIS A 56 -7.12 -1.63 -6.28
C HIS A 56 -6.96 -3.01 -6.94
N LEU A 57 -6.53 -3.98 -6.14
CA LEU A 57 -6.46 -5.37 -6.58
C LEU A 57 -7.86 -5.97 -6.70
N LYS A 58 -8.02 -6.92 -7.64
CA LYS A 58 -9.20 -7.79 -7.71
C LYS A 58 -9.18 -8.81 -6.57
N SER A 59 -10.33 -9.38 -6.23
CA SER A 59 -10.46 -10.36 -5.14
C SER A 59 -9.56 -11.60 -5.32
N SER A 60 -9.34 -12.05 -6.56
CA SER A 60 -8.41 -13.15 -6.86
C SER A 60 -6.95 -12.77 -6.57
N GLN A 61 -6.56 -11.53 -6.86
CA GLN A 61 -5.20 -11.02 -6.64
C GLN A 61 -4.89 -10.86 -5.15
N TYR A 62 -5.84 -10.38 -4.33
CA TYR A 62 -5.67 -10.38 -2.87
C TYR A 62 -5.42 -11.78 -2.30
N ARG A 63 -6.06 -12.80 -2.87
CA ARG A 63 -5.89 -14.20 -2.46
C ARG A 63 -4.51 -14.76 -2.82
N ALA A 64 -3.87 -14.19 -3.84
CA ALA A 64 -2.53 -14.58 -4.29
C ALA A 64 -1.41 -13.89 -3.51
N LEU A 65 -1.71 -12.83 -2.75
CA LEU A 65 -0.72 -12.11 -1.94
C LEU A 65 -0.08 -13.05 -0.91
N LYS A 66 1.23 -12.96 -0.79
CA LYS A 66 1.97 -13.67 0.26
C LYS A 66 1.86 -12.93 1.59
N PRO A 67 1.95 -13.61 2.74
CA PRO A 67 1.78 -12.98 4.06
C PRO A 67 2.72 -11.81 4.35
N TYR A 68 3.89 -11.78 3.70
CA TYR A 68 4.88 -10.72 3.85
C TYR A 68 4.67 -9.54 2.89
N GLN A 69 3.82 -9.67 1.87
CA GLN A 69 3.59 -8.61 0.90
C GLN A 69 2.67 -7.53 1.46
N LYS A 70 3.01 -6.28 1.20
CA LYS A 70 2.26 -5.09 1.59
C LYS A 70 1.70 -4.41 0.36
N VAL A 71 0.44 -4.00 0.45
CA VAL A 71 -0.28 -3.27 -0.60
C VAL A 71 -0.94 -2.04 0.02
N ASN A 72 -1.16 -1.01 -0.80
CA ASN A 72 -1.71 0.28 -0.36
C ASN A 72 -3.25 0.34 -0.32
N HIS A 73 -3.94 -0.75 -0.65
CA HIS A 73 -5.40 -0.81 -0.69
C HIS A 73 -5.95 -1.99 0.10
N TYR A 74 -7.01 -1.74 0.86
CA TYR A 74 -7.80 -2.81 1.50
C TYR A 74 -8.84 -3.39 0.53
N PRO A 75 -9.10 -4.72 0.60
CA PRO A 75 -10.23 -5.31 -0.11
C PRO A 75 -11.53 -4.70 0.42
N GLY A 76 -12.44 -4.33 -0.50
CA GLY A 76 -13.73 -3.76 -0.11
C GLY A 76 -13.71 -2.28 0.32
N ALA A 77 -12.56 -1.59 0.31
CA ALA A 77 -12.49 -0.18 0.70
C ALA A 77 -13.45 0.75 -0.06
N PHE A 78 -13.87 0.35 -1.28
CA PHE A 78 -14.88 1.06 -2.07
C PHE A 78 -16.26 1.14 -1.40
N HIS A 79 -16.56 0.28 -0.40
CA HIS A 79 -17.79 0.37 0.38
C HIS A 79 -17.90 1.67 1.17
N ILE A 80 -16.75 2.23 1.59
CA ILE A 80 -16.68 3.49 2.33
C ILE A 80 -16.24 4.62 1.38
N GLY A 81 -15.37 4.33 0.41
CA GLY A 81 -14.85 5.34 -0.53
C GLY A 81 -15.85 5.79 -1.59
N ARG A 82 -16.85 4.97 -1.96
CA ARG A 82 -17.91 5.38 -2.89
C ARG A 82 -19.10 5.97 -2.15
N LYS A 83 -19.55 7.15 -2.56
CA LYS A 83 -20.66 7.88 -1.92
C LYS A 83 -21.98 7.09 -1.85
N ASP A 84 -22.33 6.38 -2.92
CA ASP A 84 -23.54 5.54 -2.98
C ASP A 84 -23.49 4.39 -1.98
N ARG A 85 -22.35 3.69 -1.91
CA ARG A 85 -22.14 2.57 -0.99
C ARG A 85 -22.04 3.04 0.46
N LEU A 86 -21.37 4.17 0.68
CA LEU A 86 -21.25 4.81 1.98
C LEU A 86 -22.63 5.17 2.54
N TRP A 87 -23.48 5.82 1.73
CA TRP A 87 -24.85 6.17 2.12
C TRP A 87 -25.65 4.95 2.57
N MET A 88 -25.67 3.87 1.78
CA MET A 88 -26.40 2.64 2.13
C MET A 88 -25.90 2.02 3.44
N HIS A 89 -24.59 2.07 3.71
CA HIS A 89 -24.04 1.55 4.97
C HIS A 89 -24.43 2.43 6.16
N ILE A 90 -24.37 3.75 6.01
CA ILE A 90 -24.77 4.71 7.06
C ILE A 90 -26.26 4.55 7.37
N GLU A 91 -27.13 4.58 6.36
CA GLU A 91 -28.59 4.42 6.51
C GLU A 91 -28.95 3.11 7.20
N LYS A 92 -28.29 2.01 6.83
CA LYS A 92 -28.46 0.71 7.50
C LYS A 92 -28.06 0.73 8.97
N GLN A 93 -26.97 1.42 9.34
CA GLN A 93 -26.56 1.50 10.74
C GLN A 93 -27.47 2.44 11.55
N GLN A 94 -27.87 3.59 10.99
CA GLN A 94 -28.84 4.49 11.60
C GLN A 94 -30.13 3.75 11.95
N ARG A 95 -30.73 3.05 10.97
CA ARG A 95 -31.91 2.21 11.21
C ARG A 95 -31.74 1.12 12.26
N ARG A 96 -30.52 0.63 12.48
CA ARG A 96 -30.24 -0.43 13.45
C ARG A 96 -30.10 0.10 14.86
N PHE A 97 -29.59 1.33 15.03
CA PHE A 97 -29.19 1.88 16.31
C PHE A 97 -30.02 3.09 16.77
N ASP A 98 -30.79 3.74 15.89
CA ASP A 98 -31.69 4.85 16.22
C ASP A 98 -33.06 4.33 16.70
N ALA A 99 -33.06 3.57 17.80
CA ALA A 99 -34.26 3.23 18.58
C ALA A 99 -34.59 4.33 19.60
#